data_AF-A0A5V8Y9G3-F1
#
_entry.id   AF-A0A5V8Y9G3-F1
#
_cell.length_a   1.000
_cell.length_b   1.000
_cell.length_c   1.000
_cell.angle_alpha   90.00
_cell.angle_beta   90.00
_cell.angle_gamma   90.00
#
_symmetry.space_group_name_H-M   'P 1'
#
loop_
_entity.id
_entity.type
_entity.pdbx_description
1 polymer ?
#
loop_
_entity_poly.entity_id
_entity_poly.type
_entity_poly.pdbx_seq_one_letter_code
_entity_poly.pdbx_strand_id
1 'polypeptide(L)'
;LLVARNQLTSLPLLPAGLELLTLDRNPQLVRLPPLPEGLQTLSVDANPQLTRLPALPSGLQRLYARNNQLTRLPESITGLSSEATVNLEGNPLSERTLQALRDITSAPGYSGPRILFDMAGASAPREARALHLAAADWLVPAREGEPAPADRWHMFGQEDNAAAFSLFLDRLSETENFIKDAGFKAQITSWLAQLAEDDALRAKTFAMATEATASCQDRVTLALHQMKNVQLVHDAEKGQYDNNLVVLVATGREMFRLEKLEQIAREKAGTLA
;
A
#
# COMPACT_ATOMS: atom_id res chain seq x y z
N LEU A 1 -21.98 24.34 4.31
CA LEU A 1 -22.35 23.77 2.99
C LEU A 1 -22.81 22.33 3.21
N LEU A 2 -24.08 22.03 2.94
CA LEU A 2 -24.67 20.70 3.09
C LEU A 2 -25.05 20.17 1.70
N VAL A 3 -24.27 19.22 1.18
CA VAL A 3 -24.51 18.59 -0.13
C VAL A 3 -24.41 17.08 0.03
N ALA A 4 -25.39 16.52 0.74
CA ALA A 4 -25.54 15.08 0.92
C ALA A 4 -26.41 14.47 -0.19
N ARG A 5 -26.22 13.19 -0.50
CA ARG A 5 -27.04 12.40 -1.45
C ARG A 5 -27.09 12.97 -2.86
N ASN A 6 -25.96 13.43 -3.38
CA ASN A 6 -25.83 13.92 -4.75
C ASN A 6 -24.94 12.99 -5.59
N GLN A 7 -24.80 13.27 -6.88
CA GLN A 7 -23.90 12.56 -7.80
C GLN A 7 -22.65 13.40 -8.09
N LEU A 8 -22.09 14.03 -7.04
CA LEU A 8 -20.89 14.85 -7.21
C LEU A 8 -19.69 13.97 -7.55
N THR A 9 -18.98 14.32 -8.62
CA THR A 9 -17.69 13.74 -9.00
C THR A 9 -16.51 14.52 -8.43
N SER A 10 -16.67 15.83 -8.30
CA SER A 10 -15.69 16.76 -7.74
C SER A 10 -16.39 17.97 -7.12
N LEU A 11 -15.62 18.76 -6.37
CA LEU A 11 -16.06 20.03 -5.81
C LEU A 11 -15.20 21.17 -6.35
N PRO A 12 -15.79 22.36 -6.54
CA PRO A 12 -15.02 23.58 -6.79
C PRO A 12 -14.21 23.98 -5.55
N LEU A 13 -13.38 25.02 -5.70
CA LEU A 13 -12.70 25.67 -4.59
C LEU A 13 -13.72 26.08 -3.52
N LEU A 14 -13.45 25.69 -2.28
CA LEU A 14 -14.30 26.00 -1.13
C LEU A 14 -14.06 27.44 -0.68
N PRO A 15 -15.11 28.16 -0.23
CA PRO A 15 -14.94 29.51 0.28
C PRO A 15 -14.11 29.52 1.57
N ALA A 16 -13.24 30.51 1.74
CA ALA A 16 -12.27 30.57 2.85
C ALA A 16 -12.92 30.62 4.24
N GLY A 17 -14.14 31.15 4.36
CA GLY A 17 -14.90 31.22 5.61
C GLY A 17 -15.83 30.03 5.85
N LEU A 18 -15.65 28.90 5.16
CA LEU A 18 -16.50 27.73 5.35
C LEU A 18 -16.15 27.00 6.65
N GLU A 19 -17.08 26.97 7.60
CA GLU A 19 -16.88 26.29 8.90
C GLU A 19 -17.44 24.85 8.92
N LEU A 20 -18.48 24.58 8.14
CA LEU A 20 -19.17 23.29 8.09
C LEU A 20 -19.29 22.80 6.65
N LEU A 21 -18.79 21.59 6.38
CA LEU A 21 -18.90 20.91 5.10
C LEU A 21 -19.43 19.49 5.28
N THR A 22 -20.57 19.19 4.66
CA THR A 22 -21.18 17.85 4.64
C THR A 22 -21.37 17.39 3.21
N LEU A 23 -20.79 16.26 2.87
CA LEU A 23 -20.73 15.67 1.54
C LEU A 23 -21.09 14.17 1.59
N ASP A 24 -21.99 13.81 2.49
CA ASP A 24 -22.32 12.41 2.72
C ASP A 24 -23.05 11.79 1.52
N ARG A 25 -22.81 10.51 1.25
CA ARG A 25 -23.51 9.75 0.20
C ARG A 25 -23.40 10.36 -1.19
N ASN A 26 -22.20 10.71 -1.61
CA ASN A 26 -21.86 11.04 -3.00
C ASN A 26 -21.09 9.87 -3.64
N PRO A 27 -21.78 8.93 -4.32
CA PRO A 27 -21.18 7.68 -4.78
C PRO A 27 -20.08 7.85 -5.83
N GLN A 28 -19.99 9.01 -6.48
CA GLN A 28 -19.00 9.30 -7.52
C GLN A 28 -17.85 10.20 -7.04
N LEU A 29 -17.83 10.58 -5.76
CA LEU A 29 -16.83 11.50 -5.24
C LEU A 29 -15.50 10.77 -5.01
N VAL A 30 -14.51 11.07 -5.86
CA VAL A 30 -13.18 10.40 -5.82
C VAL A 30 -12.18 11.15 -4.94
N ARG A 31 -12.30 12.48 -4.86
CA ARG A 31 -11.35 13.35 -4.16
C ARG A 31 -12.01 14.61 -3.63
N LEU A 32 -11.45 15.16 -2.57
CA LEU A 32 -11.81 16.48 -2.04
C LEU A 32 -10.78 17.53 -2.50
N PRO A 33 -11.22 18.78 -2.74
CA PRO A 33 -10.31 19.91 -2.93
C PRO A 33 -9.59 20.25 -1.61
N PRO A 34 -8.58 21.15 -1.64
CA PRO A 34 -8.00 21.70 -0.42
C PRO A 34 -9.08 22.28 0.50
N LEU A 35 -8.98 21.93 1.79
CA LEU A 35 -9.92 22.39 2.80
C LEU A 35 -9.54 23.81 3.25
N PRO A 36 -10.52 24.69 3.54
CA PRO A 36 -10.23 26.01 4.08
C PRO A 36 -9.76 25.91 5.54
N GLU A 37 -8.82 26.77 5.93
CA GLU A 37 -8.25 26.81 7.29
C GLU A 37 -9.29 27.02 8.39
N GLY A 38 -10.40 27.71 8.09
CA GLY A 38 -11.50 27.96 9.02
C GLY A 38 -12.48 26.78 9.21
N LEU A 39 -12.26 25.64 8.55
CA LEU A 39 -13.18 24.51 8.61
C LEU A 39 -13.12 23.83 9.99
N GLN A 40 -14.27 23.78 10.67
CA GLN A 40 -14.39 23.17 11.99
C GLN A 40 -15.02 21.77 11.92
N THR A 41 -15.89 21.52 10.94
CA THR A 41 -16.58 20.23 10.79
C THR A 41 -16.59 19.76 9.35
N LEU A 42 -16.06 18.57 9.12
CA LEU A 42 -16.08 17.85 7.85
C LEU A 42 -16.83 16.52 8.01
N SER A 43 -17.85 16.31 7.19
CA SER A 43 -18.58 15.05 7.07
C SER A 43 -18.55 14.58 5.64
N VAL A 44 -17.98 13.40 5.41
CA VAL A 44 -17.82 12.74 4.10
C VAL A 44 -18.19 11.28 4.25
N ASP A 45 -19.27 10.98 4.98
CA ASP A 45 -19.70 9.60 5.24
C ASP A 45 -20.26 8.93 3.98
N ALA A 46 -20.00 7.64 3.81
CA ALA A 46 -20.58 6.78 2.77
C ALA A 46 -20.30 7.25 1.33
N ASN A 47 -19.04 7.61 1.05
CA ASN A 47 -18.51 7.90 -0.28
C ASN A 47 -17.63 6.73 -0.76
N PRO A 48 -18.21 5.72 -1.44
CA PRO A 48 -17.52 4.46 -1.81
C PRO A 48 -16.37 4.62 -2.82
N GLN A 49 -16.16 5.79 -3.41
CA GLN A 49 -15.04 6.07 -4.33
C GLN A 49 -13.94 6.93 -3.68
N LEU A 50 -14.14 7.38 -2.44
CA LEU A 50 -13.19 8.27 -1.77
C LEU A 50 -12.05 7.46 -1.16
N THR A 51 -10.86 7.58 -1.77
CA THR A 51 -9.67 6.78 -1.41
C THR A 51 -8.66 7.52 -0.52
N ARG A 52 -8.77 8.85 -0.44
CA ARG A 52 -7.85 9.70 0.33
C ARG A 52 -8.49 10.99 0.81
N LEU A 53 -8.02 11.48 1.95
CA LEU A 53 -8.34 12.80 2.46
C LEU A 53 -7.23 13.81 2.12
N PRO A 54 -7.57 15.08 1.87
CA PRO A 54 -6.60 16.17 1.76
C PRO A 54 -6.00 16.49 3.15
N ALA A 55 -5.02 17.39 3.19
CA ALA A 55 -4.53 17.94 4.45
C ALA A 55 -5.70 18.52 5.26
N LEU A 56 -5.75 18.15 6.53
CA LEU A 56 -6.77 18.60 7.48
C LEU A 56 -6.31 19.92 8.10
N PRO A 57 -7.17 20.94 8.18
CA PRO A 57 -6.83 22.19 8.85
C PRO A 57 -6.70 21.95 10.34
N SER A 58 -5.75 22.63 10.99
CA SER A 58 -5.45 22.44 12.42
C SER A 58 -6.63 22.80 13.33
N GLY A 59 -7.52 23.68 12.87
CA GLY A 59 -8.76 24.07 13.56
C GLY A 59 -9.92 23.08 13.43
N LEU A 60 -9.74 21.94 12.73
CA LEU A 60 -10.80 20.95 12.55
C LEU A 60 -11.14 20.26 13.88
N GLN A 61 -12.40 20.36 14.29
CA GLN A 61 -12.90 19.77 15.54
C GLN A 61 -13.62 18.44 15.31
N ARG A 62 -14.26 18.26 14.15
CA ARG A 62 -15.05 17.06 13.86
C ARG A 62 -14.80 16.57 12.45
N LEU A 63 -14.37 15.32 12.35
CA LEU A 63 -14.20 14.59 11.09
C LEU A 63 -15.03 13.31 11.12
N TYR A 64 -16.06 13.24 10.30
CA TYR A 64 -16.82 12.02 10.03
C TYR A 64 -16.49 11.54 8.62
N ALA A 65 -15.79 10.41 8.51
CA ALA A 65 -15.39 9.84 7.24
C ALA A 65 -15.63 8.32 7.23
N ARG A 66 -16.80 7.89 7.69
CA ARG A 66 -17.18 6.47 7.77
C ARG A 66 -17.54 5.89 6.42
N ASN A 67 -17.38 4.57 6.28
CA ASN A 67 -17.82 3.81 5.11
C ASN A 67 -17.29 4.38 3.79
N ASN A 68 -15.99 4.70 3.76
CA ASN A 68 -15.27 5.11 2.55
C ASN A 68 -14.23 4.04 2.15
N GLN A 69 -13.40 4.32 1.16
CA GLN A 69 -12.31 3.44 0.72
C GLN A 69 -10.95 3.99 1.14
N LEU A 70 -10.87 4.66 2.30
CA LEU A 70 -9.63 5.24 2.79
C LEU A 70 -8.66 4.12 3.18
N THR A 71 -7.51 4.07 2.51
CA THR A 71 -6.42 3.14 2.85
C THR A 71 -5.37 3.79 3.74
N ARG A 72 -5.29 5.12 3.73
CA ARG A 72 -4.31 5.94 4.45
C ARG A 72 -4.92 7.25 4.92
N LEU A 73 -4.25 7.87 5.89
CA LEU A 73 -4.66 9.13 6.49
C LEU A 73 -3.57 10.19 6.30
N PRO A 74 -3.94 11.48 6.20
CA PRO A 74 -2.98 12.56 6.09
C PRO A 74 -2.24 12.77 7.42
N GLU A 75 -0.95 13.13 7.35
CA GLU A 75 -0.12 13.38 8.55
C GLU A 75 -0.71 14.45 9.46
N SER A 76 -1.41 15.43 8.88
CA SER A 76 -2.11 16.49 9.62
C SER A 76 -3.13 15.98 10.65
N ILE A 77 -3.55 14.72 10.59
CA ILE A 77 -4.47 14.13 11.56
C ILE A 77 -3.88 14.13 12.98
N THR A 78 -2.56 14.03 13.13
CA THR A 78 -1.89 14.03 14.45
C THR A 78 -1.74 15.44 15.02
N GLY A 79 -1.80 16.46 14.15
CA GLY A 79 -1.73 17.87 14.53
C GLY A 79 -3.07 18.49 14.92
N LEU A 80 -4.14 17.70 14.99
CA LEU A 80 -5.44 18.16 15.46
C LEU A 80 -5.46 18.29 16.99
N SER A 81 -6.34 19.16 17.49
CA SER A 81 -6.57 19.35 18.93
C SER A 81 -7.03 18.06 19.63
N SER A 82 -6.72 17.91 20.92
CA SER A 82 -7.22 16.81 21.76
C SER A 82 -8.74 16.75 21.87
N GLU A 83 -9.41 17.88 21.65
CA GLU A 83 -10.87 18.00 21.62
C GLU A 83 -11.48 17.51 20.30
N ALA A 84 -10.65 17.35 19.26
CA ALA A 84 -11.15 16.94 17.97
C ALA A 84 -11.55 15.46 17.98
N THR A 85 -12.68 15.17 17.35
CA THR A 85 -13.24 13.82 17.22
C THR A 85 -13.18 13.40 15.76
N VAL A 86 -12.55 12.26 15.51
CA VAL A 86 -12.35 11.69 14.18
C VAL A 86 -12.97 10.30 14.15
N ASN A 87 -13.88 10.03 13.20
CA ASN A 87 -14.46 8.72 12.99
C ASN A 87 -14.15 8.20 11.57
N LEU A 88 -13.48 7.05 11.51
CA LEU A 88 -12.99 6.38 10.32
C LEU A 88 -13.51 4.94 10.21
N GLU A 89 -14.55 4.57 10.96
CA GLU A 89 -15.16 3.23 10.91
C GLU A 89 -15.61 2.88 9.48
N GLY A 90 -15.54 1.60 9.11
CA GLY A 90 -15.91 1.12 7.78
C GLY A 90 -14.96 1.53 6.66
N ASN A 91 -13.68 1.80 6.98
CA ASN A 91 -12.64 2.05 5.98
C ASN A 91 -11.60 0.91 5.95
N PRO A 92 -11.12 0.51 4.76
CA PRO A 92 -10.05 -0.48 4.61
C PRO A 92 -8.68 0.17 4.89
N LEU A 93 -8.48 0.72 6.10
CA LEU A 93 -7.21 1.31 6.50
C LEU A 93 -6.10 0.26 6.44
N SER A 94 -4.97 0.62 5.83
CA SER A 94 -3.81 -0.27 5.76
C SER A 94 -3.31 -0.61 7.16
N GLU A 95 -2.74 -1.80 7.34
CA GLU A 95 -2.19 -2.22 8.64
C GLU A 95 -1.14 -1.24 9.16
N ARG A 96 -0.34 -0.63 8.27
CA ARG A 96 0.62 0.41 8.62
C ARG A 96 -0.05 1.63 9.23
N THR A 97 -1.15 2.10 8.63
CA THR A 97 -1.91 3.22 9.17
C THR A 97 -2.53 2.86 10.51
N LEU A 98 -3.08 1.66 10.66
CA LEU A 98 -3.63 1.18 11.94
C LEU A 98 -2.56 1.07 13.02
N GLN A 99 -1.38 0.53 12.69
CA GLN A 99 -0.28 0.41 13.63
C GLN A 99 0.25 1.79 14.05
N ALA A 100 0.48 2.70 13.09
CA ALA A 100 0.89 4.06 13.40
C ALA A 100 -0.13 4.78 14.29
N LEU A 101 -1.43 4.65 14.00
CA LEU A 101 -2.48 5.19 14.86
C LEU A 101 -2.44 4.61 16.27
N ARG A 102 -2.22 3.30 16.42
CA ARG A 102 -2.09 2.64 17.73
C ARG A 102 -0.87 3.14 18.48
N ASP A 103 0.29 3.22 17.83
CA ASP A 103 1.54 3.66 18.45
C ASP A 103 1.41 5.10 18.94
N ILE A 104 0.81 5.98 18.12
CA ILE A 104 0.57 7.38 18.44
C ILE A 104 -0.43 7.52 19.59
N THR A 105 -1.58 6.84 19.52
CA THR A 105 -2.64 6.94 20.54
C THR A 105 -2.28 6.25 21.86
N SER A 106 -1.33 5.30 21.85
CA SER A 106 -0.84 4.61 23.05
C SER A 106 0.39 5.29 23.68
N ALA A 107 0.95 6.31 23.03
CA ALA A 107 2.14 7.00 23.51
C ALA A 107 1.85 7.76 24.84
N PRO A 108 2.74 7.65 25.84
CA PRO A 108 2.58 8.40 27.08
C PRO A 108 2.70 9.91 26.81
N GLY A 109 1.62 10.65 27.06
CA GLY A 109 1.56 12.09 26.77
C GLY A 109 0.87 12.45 25.45
N TYR A 110 0.22 11.49 24.78
CA TYR A 110 -0.61 11.77 23.61
C TYR A 110 -1.68 12.84 23.91
N SER A 111 -1.60 13.96 23.20
CA SER A 111 -2.51 15.10 23.26
C SER A 111 -3.22 15.36 21.93
N GLY A 112 -3.26 14.36 21.05
CA GLY A 112 -3.93 14.45 19.75
C GLY A 112 -5.42 14.07 19.83
N PRO A 113 -6.12 14.03 18.68
CA PRO A 113 -7.57 13.83 18.61
C PRO A 113 -8.01 12.44 19.08
N ARG A 114 -9.30 12.31 19.40
CA ARG A 114 -9.95 11.00 19.59
C ARG A 114 -10.29 10.39 18.24
N ILE A 115 -9.60 9.31 17.88
CA ILE A 115 -9.77 8.62 16.59
C ILE A 115 -10.49 7.29 16.82
N LEU A 116 -11.68 7.16 16.23
CA LEU A 116 -12.49 5.94 16.21
C LEU A 116 -12.25 5.23 14.88
N PHE A 117 -11.84 3.96 14.93
CA PHE A 117 -11.64 3.11 13.76
C PHE A 117 -11.92 1.65 14.12
N ASP A 118 -12.28 0.84 13.12
CA ASP A 118 -12.58 -0.57 13.35
C ASP A 118 -11.32 -1.37 13.65
N MET A 119 -11.32 -2.11 14.75
CA MET A 119 -10.22 -3.01 15.15
C MET A 119 -10.16 -4.31 14.33
N ALA A 120 -11.12 -4.52 13.42
CA ALA A 120 -11.26 -5.75 12.64
C ALA A 120 -10.05 -6.05 11.72
N GLY A 121 -9.24 -5.05 11.38
CA GLY A 121 -8.10 -5.22 10.48
C GLY A 121 -6.77 -5.63 11.14
N ALA A 122 -6.67 -5.63 12.47
CA ALA A 122 -5.34 -5.64 13.12
C ALA A 122 -5.19 -6.66 14.25
N SER A 123 -5.96 -7.76 14.21
CA SER A 123 -5.71 -8.95 15.04
C SER A 123 -6.05 -10.28 14.37
N ALA A 124 -6.47 -10.29 13.10
CA ALA A 124 -6.38 -11.50 12.31
C ALA A 124 -4.97 -11.53 11.72
N PRO A 125 -4.12 -12.53 11.98
CA PRO A 125 -3.01 -12.79 11.07
C PRO A 125 -3.65 -12.90 9.69
N ARG A 126 -3.22 -12.08 8.72
CA ARG A 126 -3.69 -12.23 7.34
C ARG A 126 -3.48 -13.69 6.97
N GLU A 127 -4.57 -14.43 6.87
CA GLU A 127 -4.51 -15.77 6.32
C GLU A 127 -4.04 -15.59 4.89
N ALA A 128 -2.92 -16.24 4.56
CA ALA A 128 -2.43 -16.24 3.20
C ALA A 128 -3.54 -16.79 2.31
N ARG A 129 -4.10 -15.94 1.45
CA ARG A 129 -4.97 -16.44 0.38
C ARG A 129 -4.16 -17.37 -0.51
N ALA A 130 -4.84 -18.20 -1.30
CA ALA A 130 -4.14 -19.13 -2.17
C ALA A 130 -3.26 -18.37 -3.17
N LEU A 131 -2.03 -18.86 -3.37
CA LEU A 131 -1.00 -18.15 -4.14
C LEU A 131 -1.44 -17.80 -5.58
N HIS A 132 -2.25 -18.66 -6.22
CA HIS A 132 -2.80 -18.39 -7.54
C HIS A 132 -3.71 -17.16 -7.58
N LEU A 133 -4.48 -16.88 -6.51
CA LEU A 133 -5.31 -15.68 -6.40
C LEU A 133 -4.44 -14.44 -6.25
N ALA A 134 -3.37 -14.54 -5.45
CA ALA A 134 -2.41 -13.45 -5.31
C ALA A 134 -1.70 -13.15 -6.63
N ALA A 135 -1.17 -14.17 -7.30
CA ALA A 135 -0.51 -14.02 -8.59
C ALA A 135 -1.45 -13.50 -9.70
N ALA A 136 -2.73 -13.88 -9.67
CA ALA A 136 -3.72 -13.43 -10.65
C ALA A 136 -3.93 -11.91 -10.67
N ASP A 137 -3.78 -11.23 -9.52
CA ASP A 137 -3.91 -9.76 -9.46
C ASP A 137 -2.75 -9.04 -10.19
N TRP A 138 -1.62 -9.72 -10.35
CA TRP A 138 -0.41 -9.22 -11.02
C TRP A 138 -0.28 -9.65 -12.47
N LEU A 139 -0.74 -10.84 -12.81
CA LEU A 139 -0.64 -11.41 -14.15
C LEU A 139 -1.74 -10.84 -15.07
N VAL A 140 -1.40 -10.68 -16.35
CA VAL A 140 -2.40 -10.26 -17.36
C VAL A 140 -3.36 -11.44 -17.59
N PRO A 141 -4.68 -11.22 -17.62
CA PRO A 141 -5.63 -12.29 -17.92
C PRO A 141 -5.34 -12.88 -19.31
N ALA A 142 -5.41 -14.20 -19.42
CA ALA A 142 -5.20 -14.88 -20.70
C ALA A 142 -6.25 -14.47 -21.73
N ARG A 143 -5.82 -14.43 -23.00
CA ARG A 143 -6.73 -14.32 -24.13
C ARG A 143 -7.45 -15.65 -24.30
N GLU A 144 -8.69 -15.62 -24.79
CA GLU A 144 -9.49 -16.83 -25.03
C GLU A 144 -8.69 -17.87 -25.84
N GLY A 145 -8.46 -19.05 -25.26
CA GLY A 145 -7.79 -20.18 -25.90
C GLY A 145 -6.35 -20.47 -25.42
N GLU A 146 -5.74 -19.62 -24.59
CA GLU A 146 -4.43 -19.90 -23.96
C GLU A 146 -4.60 -20.28 -22.48
N PRO A 147 -3.83 -21.24 -21.93
CA PRO A 147 -3.85 -21.55 -20.51
C PRO A 147 -3.48 -20.29 -19.72
N ALA A 148 -4.22 -20.00 -18.65
CA ALA A 148 -3.98 -18.79 -17.88
C ALA A 148 -2.57 -18.88 -17.25
N PRO A 149 -1.75 -17.82 -17.31
CA PRO A 149 -0.48 -17.80 -16.61
C PRO A 149 -0.64 -18.14 -15.12
N ALA A 150 -1.79 -17.79 -14.53
CA ALA A 150 -2.18 -18.10 -13.16
C ALA A 150 -2.42 -19.60 -12.89
N ASP A 151 -2.71 -20.42 -13.90
CA ASP A 151 -2.94 -21.87 -13.74
C ASP A 151 -1.67 -22.58 -13.24
N ARG A 152 -0.49 -22.13 -13.69
CA ARG A 152 0.80 -22.66 -13.19
C ARG A 152 0.99 -22.38 -11.70
N TRP A 153 0.47 -21.26 -11.20
CA TRP A 153 0.57 -20.85 -9.81
C TRP A 153 -0.34 -21.64 -8.85
N HIS A 154 -1.31 -22.40 -9.38
CA HIS A 154 -2.03 -23.38 -8.57
C HIS A 154 -1.10 -24.50 -8.07
N MET A 155 -0.20 -24.98 -8.94
CA MET A 155 0.77 -26.02 -8.59
C MET A 155 1.84 -25.49 -7.63
N PHE A 156 2.33 -24.27 -7.87
CA PHE A 156 3.31 -23.63 -7.01
C PHE A 156 2.76 -23.28 -5.62
N GLY A 157 1.44 -23.19 -5.47
CA GLY A 157 0.78 -22.98 -4.18
C GLY A 157 0.95 -24.13 -3.17
N GLN A 158 1.39 -25.32 -3.63
CA GLN A 158 1.69 -26.48 -2.78
C GLN A 158 3.17 -26.55 -2.37
N GLU A 159 4.02 -25.65 -2.88
CA GLU A 159 5.44 -25.61 -2.55
C GLU A 159 5.68 -24.99 -1.17
N ASP A 160 6.81 -25.34 -0.56
CA ASP A 160 7.21 -24.78 0.73
C ASP A 160 7.35 -23.25 0.65
N ASN A 161 6.86 -22.56 1.68
CA ASN A 161 6.86 -21.09 1.79
C ASN A 161 5.99 -20.33 0.76
N ALA A 162 5.17 -21.04 -0.05
CA ALA A 162 4.25 -20.41 -1.00
C ALA A 162 3.23 -19.47 -0.31
N ALA A 163 2.77 -19.81 0.88
CA ALA A 163 1.87 -18.97 1.68
C ALA A 163 2.51 -17.63 2.07
N ALA A 164 3.80 -17.64 2.44
CA ALA A 164 4.55 -16.43 2.77
C ALA A 164 4.75 -15.56 1.52
N PHE A 165 5.02 -16.17 0.37
CA PHE A 165 5.12 -15.45 -0.88
C PHE A 165 3.78 -14.84 -1.33
N SER A 166 2.66 -15.53 -1.09
CA SER A 166 1.32 -14.97 -1.35
C SER A 166 1.07 -13.71 -0.52
N LEU A 167 1.38 -13.75 0.78
CA LEU A 167 1.27 -12.58 1.66
C LEU A 167 2.19 -11.43 1.22
N PHE A 168 3.38 -11.76 0.74
CA PHE A 168 4.31 -10.79 0.20
C PHE A 168 3.74 -10.07 -1.04
N LEU A 169 3.14 -10.80 -1.99
CA LEU A 169 2.51 -10.22 -3.17
C LEU A 169 1.33 -9.31 -2.80
N ASP A 170 0.51 -9.72 -1.84
CA ASP A 170 -0.61 -8.90 -1.36
C ASP A 170 -0.10 -7.59 -0.74
N ARG A 171 0.92 -7.67 0.11
CA ARG A 171 1.55 -6.47 0.70
C ARG A 171 2.22 -5.59 -0.35
N LEU A 172 2.83 -6.17 -1.38
CA LEU A 172 3.47 -5.41 -2.44
C LEU A 172 2.44 -4.60 -3.25
N SER A 173 1.22 -5.11 -3.39
CA SER A 173 0.13 -4.43 -4.10
C SER A 173 -0.39 -3.19 -3.34
N GLU A 174 -0.10 -3.08 -2.05
CA GLU A 174 -0.50 -1.93 -1.23
C GLU A 174 0.54 -0.79 -1.23
N THR A 175 1.69 -1.00 -1.88
CA THR A 175 2.77 -0.01 -1.97
C THR A 175 2.42 1.13 -2.94
N GLU A 176 2.99 2.33 -2.72
CA GLU A 176 2.73 3.48 -3.61
C GLU A 176 3.20 3.26 -5.05
N ASN A 177 4.26 2.48 -5.23
CA ASN A 177 4.81 2.14 -6.54
C ASN A 177 3.77 1.38 -7.38
N PHE A 178 3.01 0.48 -6.75
CA PHE A 178 1.92 -0.23 -7.43
C PHE A 178 0.80 0.70 -7.90
N ILE A 179 0.41 1.67 -7.07
CA ILE A 179 -0.75 2.55 -7.34
C ILE A 179 -0.43 3.58 -8.42
N LYS A 180 0.84 4.03 -8.52
CA LYS A 180 1.23 5.16 -9.38
C LYS A 180 1.99 4.75 -10.64
N ASP A 181 2.67 3.60 -10.65
CA ASP A 181 3.57 3.21 -11.73
C ASP A 181 3.08 1.96 -12.48
N ALA A 182 2.49 2.18 -13.66
CA ALA A 182 2.08 1.11 -14.55
C ALA A 182 3.28 0.28 -15.05
N GLY A 183 4.47 0.87 -15.14
CA GLY A 183 5.71 0.19 -15.48
C GLY A 183 6.17 -0.76 -14.38
N PHE A 184 5.95 -0.40 -13.11
CA PHE A 184 6.23 -1.27 -11.97
C PHE A 184 5.41 -2.57 -12.02
N LYS A 185 4.11 -2.47 -12.33
CA LYS A 185 3.27 -3.68 -12.51
C LYS A 185 3.84 -4.60 -13.59
N ALA A 186 4.22 -4.05 -14.75
CA ALA A 186 4.80 -4.82 -15.85
C ALA A 186 6.14 -5.49 -15.46
N GLN A 187 6.98 -4.81 -14.67
CA GLN A 187 8.23 -5.40 -14.15
C GLN A 187 7.97 -6.59 -13.23
N ILE A 188 6.97 -6.49 -12.33
CA ILE A 188 6.58 -7.60 -11.46
C ILE A 188 5.95 -8.73 -12.27
N THR A 189 5.11 -8.45 -13.27
CA THR A 189 4.57 -9.47 -14.17
C THR A 189 5.68 -10.24 -14.89
N SER A 190 6.67 -9.53 -15.45
CA SER A 190 7.83 -10.18 -16.09
C SER A 190 8.65 -11.01 -15.12
N TRP A 191 8.80 -10.55 -13.88
CA TRP A 191 9.51 -11.27 -12.84
C TRP A 191 8.80 -12.56 -12.42
N LEU A 192 7.48 -12.50 -12.24
CA LEU A 192 6.66 -13.68 -11.95
C LEU A 192 6.74 -14.71 -13.10
N ALA A 193 6.78 -14.25 -14.35
CA ALA A 193 6.98 -15.14 -15.49
C ALA A 193 8.33 -15.88 -15.43
N GLN A 194 9.41 -15.20 -15.03
CA GLN A 194 10.73 -15.83 -14.86
C GLN A 194 10.76 -16.84 -13.71
N LEU A 195 10.13 -16.51 -12.57
CA LEU A 195 9.95 -17.44 -11.45
C LEU A 195 9.16 -18.70 -11.82
N ALA A 196 8.22 -18.59 -12.75
CA ALA A 196 7.42 -19.73 -13.22
C ALA A 196 8.22 -20.71 -14.08
N GLU A 197 9.30 -20.26 -14.73
CA GLU A 197 10.18 -21.10 -15.55
C GLU A 197 11.39 -21.68 -14.79
N ASP A 198 11.69 -21.14 -13.60
CA ASP A 198 12.88 -21.49 -12.83
C ASP A 198 12.57 -21.94 -11.40
N ASP A 199 12.52 -23.25 -11.21
CA ASP A 199 12.18 -23.88 -9.93
C ASP A 199 13.19 -23.55 -8.82
N ALA A 200 14.48 -23.47 -9.14
CA ALA A 200 15.53 -23.20 -8.16
C ALA A 200 15.49 -21.75 -7.68
N LEU A 201 15.26 -20.81 -8.61
CA LEU A 201 15.06 -19.40 -8.27
C LEU A 201 13.77 -19.20 -7.48
N ARG A 202 12.69 -19.89 -7.85
CA ARG A 202 11.40 -19.82 -7.16
C ARG A 202 11.50 -20.27 -5.71
N ALA A 203 12.12 -21.42 -5.45
CA ALA A 203 12.32 -21.93 -4.10
C ALA A 203 13.14 -20.96 -3.22
N LYS A 204 14.25 -20.41 -3.75
CA LYS A 204 15.06 -19.39 -3.05
C LYS A 204 14.23 -18.13 -2.76
N THR A 205 13.43 -17.67 -3.72
CA THR A 205 12.59 -16.48 -3.59
C THR A 205 11.49 -16.67 -2.54
N PHE A 206 10.85 -17.85 -2.50
CA PHE A 206 9.81 -18.16 -1.51
C PHE A 206 10.39 -18.22 -0.09
N ALA A 207 11.58 -18.82 0.07
CA ALA A 207 12.27 -18.85 1.36
C ALA A 207 12.64 -17.44 1.88
N MET A 208 13.00 -16.51 0.99
CA MET A 208 13.23 -15.12 1.38
C MET A 208 11.93 -14.38 1.75
N ALA A 209 10.80 -14.77 1.16
CA ALA A 209 9.50 -14.19 1.48
C ALA A 209 9.07 -14.51 2.92
N THR A 210 9.46 -15.68 3.45
CA THR A 210 9.26 -16.02 4.87
C THR A 210 9.98 -15.05 5.81
N GLU A 211 11.23 -14.69 5.52
CA GLU A 211 11.97 -13.72 6.34
C GLU A 211 11.38 -12.31 6.24
N ALA A 212 10.94 -11.94 5.04
CA ALA A 212 10.30 -10.65 4.76
C ALA A 212 8.94 -10.49 5.44
N THR A 213 8.17 -11.57 5.55
CA THR A 213 6.85 -11.58 6.18
C THR A 213 6.93 -11.70 7.69
N ALA A 214 8.00 -12.32 8.23
CA ALA A 214 8.23 -12.51 9.67
C ALA A 214 8.72 -11.25 10.41
N SER A 215 9.38 -10.30 9.74
CA SER A 215 9.87 -9.07 10.38
C SER A 215 8.97 -7.87 10.04
N CYS A 216 8.55 -7.10 11.03
CA CYS A 216 7.53 -6.06 10.91
C CYS A 216 7.67 -5.11 9.70
N GLN A 217 6.54 -5.02 8.98
CA GLN A 217 5.89 -3.94 8.20
C GLN A 217 6.66 -2.99 7.25
N ASP A 218 7.94 -2.70 7.42
CA ASP A 218 8.67 -1.76 6.53
C ASP A 218 9.61 -2.44 5.52
N ARG A 219 9.64 -3.78 5.47
CA ARG A 219 10.63 -4.54 4.68
C ARG A 219 10.13 -5.10 3.35
N VAL A 220 8.93 -4.75 2.87
CA VAL A 220 8.41 -5.34 1.60
C VAL A 220 9.23 -4.86 0.40
N THR A 221 9.58 -3.57 0.34
CA THR A 221 10.45 -3.03 -0.71
C THR A 221 11.87 -3.59 -0.60
N LEU A 222 12.40 -3.70 0.63
CA LEU A 222 13.71 -4.33 0.89
C LEU A 222 13.74 -5.77 0.41
N ALA A 223 12.71 -6.54 0.76
CA ALA A 223 12.59 -7.93 0.39
C ALA A 223 12.47 -8.09 -1.13
N LEU A 224 11.72 -7.22 -1.80
CA LEU A 224 11.70 -7.20 -3.27
C LEU A 224 13.10 -6.98 -3.85
N HIS A 225 13.86 -6.00 -3.32
CA HIS A 225 15.22 -5.73 -3.77
C HIS A 225 16.16 -6.90 -3.51
N GLN A 226 16.08 -7.52 -2.33
CA GLN A 226 16.88 -8.69 -1.98
C GLN A 226 16.56 -9.88 -2.90
N MET A 227 15.27 -10.14 -3.17
CA MET A 227 14.85 -11.18 -4.11
C MET A 227 15.35 -10.90 -5.53
N LYS A 228 15.32 -9.64 -5.97
CA LYS A 228 15.89 -9.23 -7.26
C LYS A 228 17.41 -9.41 -7.31
N ASN A 229 18.11 -9.16 -6.21
CA ASN A 229 19.54 -9.42 -6.13
C ASN A 229 19.84 -10.93 -6.25
N VAL A 230 19.08 -11.78 -5.56
CA VAL A 230 19.22 -13.24 -5.68
C VAL A 230 18.92 -13.73 -7.10
N GLN A 231 17.95 -13.14 -7.78
CA GLN A 231 17.73 -13.41 -9.20
C GLN A 231 18.98 -13.10 -10.03
N LEU A 232 19.58 -11.93 -9.86
CA LEU A 232 20.78 -11.55 -10.63
C LEU A 232 21.98 -12.45 -10.35
N VAL A 233 22.18 -12.84 -9.09
CA VAL A 233 23.21 -13.82 -8.72
C VAL A 233 22.94 -15.16 -9.38
N HIS A 234 21.68 -15.61 -9.40
CA HIS A 234 21.31 -16.86 -10.04
C HIS A 234 21.50 -16.84 -11.57
N ASP A 235 21.12 -15.74 -12.22
CA ASP A 235 21.30 -15.51 -13.66
C ASP A 235 22.81 -15.49 -14.01
N ALA A 236 23.65 -14.94 -13.14
CA ALA A 236 25.11 -14.97 -13.27
C ALA A 236 25.69 -16.38 -13.08
N GLU A 237 25.21 -17.13 -12.08
CA GLU A 237 25.61 -18.54 -11.86
C GLU A 237 25.26 -19.44 -13.05
N LYS A 238 24.15 -19.16 -13.76
CA LYS A 238 23.74 -19.85 -14.98
C LYS A 238 24.52 -19.45 -16.24
N GLY A 239 25.46 -18.51 -16.12
CA GLY A 239 26.28 -18.04 -17.24
C GLY A 239 25.57 -17.10 -18.20
N GLN A 240 24.42 -16.53 -17.81
CA GLN A 240 23.63 -15.64 -18.68
C GLN A 240 24.39 -14.35 -19.05
N TYR A 241 25.39 -13.99 -18.25
CA TYR A 241 26.23 -12.80 -18.46
C TYR A 241 27.65 -13.11 -18.96
N ASP A 242 27.99 -14.38 -19.24
CA ASP A 242 29.36 -14.80 -19.60
C ASP A 242 29.91 -14.06 -20.83
N ASN A 243 29.04 -13.73 -21.78
CA ASN A 243 29.39 -13.00 -23.00
C ASN A 243 28.98 -11.52 -22.96
N ASN A 244 28.44 -11.02 -21.83
CA ASN A 244 27.87 -9.68 -21.76
C ASN A 244 28.08 -8.99 -20.39
N LEU A 245 29.34 -8.88 -20.00
CA LEU A 245 29.79 -8.20 -18.78
C LEU A 245 29.31 -6.74 -18.68
N VAL A 246 29.05 -6.07 -19.81
CA VAL A 246 28.54 -4.70 -19.84
C VAL A 246 27.15 -4.61 -19.21
N VAL A 247 26.28 -5.58 -19.49
CA VAL A 247 24.94 -5.66 -18.91
C VAL A 247 25.04 -5.94 -17.41
N LEU A 248 25.89 -6.89 -17.00
CA LEU A 248 26.10 -7.19 -15.58
C LEU A 248 26.58 -5.97 -14.77
N VAL A 249 27.53 -5.20 -15.31
CA VAL A 249 28.04 -3.98 -14.66
C VAL A 249 26.96 -2.89 -14.62
N ALA A 250 26.17 -2.74 -15.68
CA ALA A 250 25.06 -1.77 -15.70
C ALA A 250 24.01 -2.12 -14.64
N THR A 251 23.59 -3.38 -14.59
CA THR A 251 22.61 -3.88 -13.62
C THR A 251 23.14 -3.80 -12.18
N GLY A 252 24.41 -4.14 -11.94
CA GLY A 252 25.03 -3.98 -10.62
C GLY A 252 25.08 -2.52 -10.14
N ARG A 253 25.35 -1.57 -11.05
CA ARG A 253 25.31 -0.12 -10.72
C ARG A 253 23.91 0.37 -10.42
N GLU A 254 22.90 -0.14 -11.11
CA GLU A 254 21.50 0.18 -10.86
C GLU A 254 21.06 -0.33 -9.48
N MET A 255 21.39 -1.58 -9.16
CA MET A 255 21.11 -2.17 -7.85
C MET A 255 21.79 -1.41 -6.71
N PHE A 256 23.05 -1.02 -6.88
CA PHE A 256 23.76 -0.21 -5.88
C PHE A 256 23.06 1.14 -5.61
N ARG A 257 22.56 1.79 -6.66
CA ARG A 257 21.81 3.06 -6.50
C ARG A 257 20.49 2.84 -5.78
N LEU A 258 19.77 1.76 -6.10
CA LEU A 258 18.52 1.41 -5.44
C LEU A 258 18.74 1.11 -3.95
N GLU A 259 19.78 0.36 -3.61
CA GLU A 259 20.15 0.07 -2.21
C GLU A 259 20.48 1.36 -1.43
N LYS A 260 21.23 2.29 -2.05
CA LYS A 260 21.51 3.59 -1.44
C LYS A 260 20.28 4.48 -1.29
N LEU A 261 19.41 4.52 -2.31
CA LEU A 261 18.14 5.26 -2.23
C LEU A 261 17.23 4.71 -1.14
N GLU A 262 17.22 3.39 -0.98
CA GLU A 262 16.46 2.73 0.08
C GLU A 262 17.03 3.05 1.47
N GLN A 263 18.36 3.00 1.64
CA GLN A 263 19.01 3.39 2.90
C GLN A 263 18.62 4.83 3.30
N ILE A 264 18.63 5.75 2.33
CA ILE A 264 18.23 7.14 2.53
C ILE A 264 16.72 7.23 2.86
N ALA A 265 15.87 6.48 2.15
CA ALA A 265 14.44 6.44 2.41
C ALA A 265 14.13 5.92 3.82
N ARG A 266 14.90 4.93 4.30
CA ARG A 266 14.80 4.39 5.66
C ARG A 266 15.25 5.38 6.72
N GLU A 267 16.40 6.02 6.53
CA GLU A 267 16.87 7.05 7.46
C GLU A 267 15.86 8.18 7.56
N LYS A 268 15.28 8.61 6.43
CA LYS A 268 14.24 9.62 6.41
C LYS A 268 12.94 9.16 7.06
N ALA A 269 12.50 7.92 6.82
CA ALA A 269 11.32 7.34 7.48
C ALA A 269 11.50 7.23 9.01
N GLY A 270 12.72 6.91 9.48
CA GLY A 270 13.05 6.87 10.90
C GLY A 270 13.11 8.26 11.57
N THR A 271 13.45 9.31 10.83
CA THR A 271 13.37 10.70 11.33
C THR A 271 11.96 11.29 11.30
N LEU A 272 11.00 10.58 10.71
CA LEU A 272 9.58 10.93 10.66
C LEU A 272 8.75 10.19 11.73
N ALA A 273 9.41 9.44 12.62
CA ALA A 273 8.84 8.84 13.84
C ALA A 273 9.12 9.74 15.04
#